data_AF-Q38EK9-F1
#
_entry.id   AF-Q38EK9-F1
#
_cell.length_a   1.000
_cell.length_b   1.000
_cell.length_c   1.000
_cell.angle_alpha   90.00
_cell.angle_beta   90.00
_cell.angle_gamma   90.00
#
_symmetry.space_group_name_H-M   'P 1'
#
loop_
_entity.id
_entity.type
_entity.pdbx_description
1 polymer ?
#
loop_
_entity_poly.entity_id
_entity_poly.type
_entity_poly.pdbx_seq_one_letter_code
_entity_poly.pdbx_strand_id
1 'polypeptide(L)'
;MVFFRCLCSPLRKVIEGMLMKMWKESLGLIVGVSLALATTAGGTIVNEEEFKTLCGFVSLTQRINSSLQLKGKSAVNVASLQKKVNDILFGANAENVNEIGWKRYREMDCGQDSGGRVSLAGEALVKDLICLCEGRDGTSPPGDLCYTGNKERYISQTWRSSSNHKNTWSELQNKCESGRIGVPPTRTEFQDKRKRLETGIKKRKGSSGRRYYTYGGNEVSEPNVCDGQETQTNGICVMYPKRPNQDSTRGIKWLSELEDLVERVEEMSKNAITDADTAATTTTSTETDTNTNTRTKRSPRENSPTKGSGEPQKNGNTNTQTTTSATATETTGTTTRPPEEQRSFAEINSRSPWIFLFLLLYKPFHH
;
A
#
# COMPACT_ATOMS: atom_id res chain seq x y z
N MET A 1 36.38 52.68 23.25
CA MET A 1 37.26 51.81 24.05
C MET A 1 36.71 50.40 24.00
N VAL A 2 37.62 49.43 23.87
CA VAL A 2 37.42 47.96 23.83
C VAL A 2 36.94 47.39 22.48
N PHE A 3 37.97 46.92 21.78
CA PHE A 3 38.01 46.05 20.61
C PHE A 3 37.30 44.71 20.88
N PHE A 4 36.51 44.21 19.93
CA PHE A 4 36.45 42.79 19.60
C PHE A 4 36.21 42.63 18.10
N ARG A 5 37.33 42.66 17.35
CA ARG A 5 37.42 42.26 15.95
C ARG A 5 37.90 40.80 15.90
N CYS A 6 37.29 40.04 14.99
CA CYS A 6 37.79 38.84 14.32
C CYS A 6 37.91 37.54 15.14
N LEU A 7 37.39 36.47 14.51
CA LEU A 7 37.52 35.00 14.71
C LEU A 7 36.08 34.43 14.61
N CYS A 8 35.65 33.63 13.65
CA CYS A 8 36.31 32.69 12.74
C CYS A 8 35.48 32.58 11.44
N SER A 9 36.12 32.88 10.30
CA SER A 9 35.63 32.57 8.95
C SER A 9 36.72 31.73 8.28
N PRO A 10 36.78 30.43 8.56
CA PRO A 10 36.86 29.46 7.45
C PRO A 10 36.11 28.13 7.67
N LEU A 11 35.64 27.81 8.89
CA LEU A 11 35.04 26.50 9.19
C LEU A 11 33.64 26.30 8.61
N ARG A 12 32.85 27.38 8.44
CA ARG A 12 31.48 27.28 7.90
C ARG A 12 31.44 26.79 6.45
N LYS A 13 32.44 27.16 5.65
CA LYS A 13 32.56 26.72 4.23
C LYS A 13 33.10 25.30 4.07
N VAL A 14 33.87 24.79 5.04
CA VAL A 14 34.35 23.40 5.02
C VAL A 14 33.23 22.43 5.41
N ILE A 15 32.40 22.81 6.39
CA ILE A 15 31.24 22.01 6.82
C ILE A 15 30.16 21.98 5.73
N GLU A 16 29.87 23.11 5.06
CA GLU A 16 28.93 23.15 3.92
C GLU A 16 29.47 22.39 2.69
N GLY A 17 30.78 22.38 2.47
CA GLY A 17 31.44 21.65 1.38
C GLY A 17 31.54 20.13 1.59
N MET A 18 31.60 19.67 2.84
CA MET A 18 31.60 18.23 3.19
C MET A 18 30.18 17.66 3.28
N LEU A 19 29.18 18.46 3.70
CA LEU A 19 27.77 18.02 3.73
C LEU A 19 27.17 17.84 2.33
N MET A 20 27.58 18.65 1.34
CA MET A 20 27.11 18.52 -0.04
C MET A 20 27.83 17.43 -0.86
N LYS A 21 28.96 16.89 -0.38
CA LYS A 21 29.72 15.84 -1.07
C LYS A 21 29.38 14.42 -0.63
N MET A 22 28.67 14.24 0.49
CA MET A 22 28.20 12.92 0.95
C MET A 22 26.78 12.56 0.47
N TRP A 23 26.10 13.44 -0.26
CA TRP A 23 24.71 13.24 -0.69
C TRP A 23 24.56 12.80 -2.15
N LYS A 24 25.68 12.49 -2.82
CA LYS A 24 25.69 12.14 -4.25
C LYS A 24 26.28 10.76 -4.60
N GLU A 25 26.75 10.00 -3.61
CA GLU A 25 27.34 8.65 -3.83
C GLU A 25 26.85 7.55 -2.87
N SER A 26 25.75 7.75 -2.15
CA SER A 26 25.18 6.74 -1.22
C SER A 26 23.84 6.18 -1.73
N LEU A 27 23.82 5.74 -2.98
CA LEU A 27 22.82 4.80 -3.52
C LEU A 27 23.37 3.38 -3.41
N GLY A 28 23.48 2.90 -2.17
CA GLY A 28 23.98 1.56 -1.87
C GLY A 28 23.47 1.11 -0.50
N LEU A 29 22.54 0.16 -0.52
CA LEU A 29 22.21 -0.77 0.58
C LEU A 29 22.29 -0.21 2.01
N ILE A 30 21.19 0.37 2.51
CA ILE A 30 20.94 0.45 3.95
C ILE A 30 19.67 -0.34 4.26
N VAL A 31 19.85 -1.66 4.42
CA VAL A 31 18.97 -2.50 5.24
C VAL A 31 19.42 -2.25 6.69
N GLY A 32 18.99 -1.12 7.25
CA GLY A 32 19.35 -0.69 8.61
C GLY A 32 18.26 -1.11 9.58
N VAL A 33 18.44 -2.27 10.22
CA VAL A 33 17.72 -2.66 11.42
C VAL A 33 18.08 -1.67 12.52
N SER A 34 17.23 -0.67 12.74
CA SER A 34 17.31 0.22 13.90
C SER A 34 16.26 -0.18 14.92
N LEU A 35 16.47 -1.34 15.55
CA LEU A 35 15.73 -1.72 16.74
C LEU A 35 16.34 -0.99 17.94
N ALA A 36 16.05 0.31 18.07
CA ALA A 36 16.36 1.06 19.28
C ALA A 36 15.31 0.71 20.34
N LEU A 37 15.61 -0.30 21.16
CA LEU A 37 14.92 -0.55 22.43
C LEU A 37 15.25 0.59 23.40
N ALA A 38 14.51 1.69 23.30
CA ALA A 38 14.42 2.64 24.39
C ALA A 38 13.53 2.02 25.47
N THR A 39 14.14 1.49 26.54
CA THR A 39 13.44 1.13 27.76
C THR A 39 13.00 2.42 28.46
N THR A 40 11.88 2.99 28.03
CA THR A 40 11.25 4.11 28.72
C THR A 40 10.45 3.61 29.91
N ALA A 41 10.61 4.30 31.04
CA ALA A 41 9.89 4.09 32.29
C ALA A 41 8.40 3.75 32.03
N GLY A 42 7.94 2.65 32.61
CA GLY A 42 6.70 1.95 32.26
C GLY A 42 5.41 2.76 32.43
N GLY A 43 5.08 3.54 31.40
CA GLY A 43 3.72 3.91 31.05
C GLY A 43 3.23 3.03 29.91
N THR A 44 2.00 2.58 29.95
CA THR A 44 1.37 1.84 28.84
C THR A 44 1.11 2.79 27.68
N ILE A 45 1.53 2.40 26.46
CA ILE A 45 1.19 3.12 25.23
C ILE A 45 -0.26 2.78 24.88
N VAL A 46 -1.11 3.79 24.72
CA VAL A 46 -2.59 3.61 24.67
C VAL A 46 -3.06 2.79 23.46
N ASN A 47 -2.54 3.10 22.27
CA ASN A 47 -2.99 2.61 20.97
C ASN A 47 -1.86 1.96 20.17
N GLU A 48 -0.86 1.37 20.83
CA GLU A 48 0.35 0.87 20.16
C GLU A 48 0.02 -0.19 19.10
N GLU A 49 -0.79 -1.19 19.48
CA GLU A 49 -1.14 -2.30 18.60
C GLU A 49 -2.12 -1.87 17.51
N GLU A 50 -3.03 -0.95 17.84
CA GLU A 50 -3.95 -0.36 16.88
C GLU A 50 -3.21 0.45 15.82
N PHE A 51 -2.25 1.26 16.25
CA PHE A 51 -1.37 2.05 15.38
C PHE A 51 -0.55 1.14 14.46
N LYS A 52 0.14 0.13 15.00
CA LYS A 52 0.90 -0.85 14.18
C LYS A 52 0.02 -1.51 13.13
N THR A 53 -1.20 -1.87 13.50
CA THR A 53 -2.16 -2.50 12.59
C THR A 53 -2.56 -1.55 11.46
N LEU A 54 -2.92 -0.30 11.75
CA LEU A 54 -3.27 0.69 10.73
C LEU A 54 -2.08 1.10 9.86
N CYS A 55 -0.88 1.23 10.44
CA CYS A 55 0.36 1.41 9.67
C CYS A 55 0.58 0.28 8.67
N GLY A 56 0.23 -0.96 9.02
CA GLY A 56 0.27 -2.07 8.08
C GLY A 56 -0.54 -1.83 6.80
N PHE A 57 -1.70 -1.19 6.89
CA PHE A 57 -2.51 -0.83 5.72
C PHE A 57 -1.94 0.38 4.96
N VAL A 58 -1.32 1.33 5.65
CA VAL A 58 -0.56 2.42 5.00
C VAL A 58 0.54 1.83 4.14
N SER A 59 1.33 0.90 4.67
CA SER A 59 2.42 0.23 3.94
C SER A 59 1.91 -0.53 2.71
N LEU A 60 0.76 -1.22 2.79
CA LEU A 60 0.14 -1.86 1.61
C LEU A 60 -0.24 -0.83 0.54
N THR A 61 -0.87 0.26 0.97
CA THR A 61 -1.34 1.32 0.06
C THR A 61 -0.17 2.03 -0.63
N GLN A 62 0.92 2.29 0.10
CA GLN A 62 2.16 2.84 -0.44
C GLN A 62 2.84 1.89 -1.43
N ARG A 63 2.91 0.59 -1.12
CA ARG A 63 3.46 -0.43 -2.04
C ARG A 63 2.68 -0.49 -3.35
N ILE A 64 1.35 -0.41 -3.28
CA ILE A 64 0.50 -0.32 -4.48
C ILE A 64 0.88 0.91 -5.30
N ASN A 65 0.96 2.08 -4.66
CA ASN A 65 1.33 3.31 -5.35
C ASN A 65 2.70 3.20 -6.03
N SER A 66 3.71 2.67 -5.34
CA SER A 66 5.03 2.43 -5.91
C SER A 66 4.99 1.44 -7.09
N SER A 67 4.25 0.34 -6.97
CA SER A 67 4.08 -0.63 -8.07
C SER A 67 3.42 0.01 -9.30
N LEU A 68 2.41 0.85 -9.09
CA LEU A 68 1.73 1.59 -10.17
C LEU A 68 2.67 2.61 -10.84
N GLN A 69 3.54 3.28 -10.08
CA GLN A 69 4.53 4.21 -10.64
C GLN A 69 5.55 3.50 -11.54
N LEU A 70 5.97 2.29 -11.18
CA LEU A 70 6.89 1.47 -11.99
C LEU A 70 6.27 1.00 -13.32
N LYS A 71 4.94 0.81 -13.37
CA LYS A 71 4.24 0.43 -14.62
C LYS A 71 4.16 1.57 -15.65
N GLY A 72 4.56 2.79 -15.29
CA GLY A 72 4.53 3.96 -16.16
C GLY A 72 3.13 4.60 -16.23
N LYS A 73 3.09 5.93 -16.37
CA LYS A 73 1.85 6.74 -16.34
C LYS A 73 0.99 6.63 -17.61
N SER A 74 1.39 5.85 -18.61
CA SER A 74 0.80 5.89 -19.96
C SER A 74 -0.51 5.11 -20.13
N ALA A 75 -0.95 4.36 -19.13
CA ALA A 75 -2.24 3.68 -19.16
C ALA A 75 -3.30 4.45 -18.33
N VAL A 76 -4.46 4.73 -18.94
CA VAL A 76 -5.63 5.36 -18.28
C VAL A 76 -5.98 4.67 -16.95
N ASN A 77 -5.76 3.36 -16.88
CA ASN A 77 -5.98 2.56 -15.68
C ASN A 77 -5.07 2.97 -14.51
N VAL A 78 -3.79 3.32 -14.76
CA VAL A 78 -2.83 3.66 -13.70
C VAL A 78 -3.25 4.94 -12.97
N ALA A 79 -3.64 6.00 -13.69
CA ALA A 79 -4.08 7.24 -13.08
C ALA A 79 -5.33 7.04 -12.20
N SER A 80 -6.30 6.24 -12.67
CA SER A 80 -7.50 5.91 -11.90
C SER A 80 -7.18 5.12 -10.62
N LEU A 81 -6.22 4.19 -10.68
CA LEU A 81 -5.79 3.41 -9.52
C LEU A 81 -4.98 4.26 -8.53
N GLN A 82 -4.15 5.19 -9.02
CA GLN A 82 -3.45 6.17 -8.17
C GLN A 82 -4.43 7.11 -7.47
N LYS A 83 -5.50 7.53 -8.15
CA LYS A 83 -6.58 8.28 -7.49
C LYS A 83 -7.20 7.47 -6.35
N LYS A 84 -7.46 6.17 -6.56
CA LYS A 84 -7.98 5.29 -5.49
C LYS A 84 -7.02 5.18 -4.31
N VAL A 85 -5.71 5.11 -4.54
CA VAL A 85 -4.69 5.17 -3.46
C VAL A 85 -4.89 6.42 -2.61
N ASN A 86 -5.04 7.59 -3.25
CA ASN A 86 -5.24 8.86 -2.54
C ASN A 86 -6.60 8.88 -1.81
N ASP A 87 -7.67 8.42 -2.46
CA ASP A 87 -9.01 8.34 -1.86
C ASP A 87 -9.01 7.44 -0.60
N ILE A 88 -8.25 6.32 -0.60
CA ILE A 88 -8.10 5.44 0.57
C ILE A 88 -7.34 6.13 1.71
N LEU A 89 -6.24 6.82 1.39
CA LEU A 89 -5.40 7.47 2.39
C LEU A 89 -6.07 8.71 2.98
N PHE A 90 -6.51 9.63 2.13
CA PHE A 90 -6.91 10.99 2.51
C PHE A 90 -8.42 11.22 2.38
N GLY A 91 -9.16 10.30 1.77
CA GLY A 91 -10.59 10.45 1.49
C GLY A 91 -10.83 11.09 0.12
N ALA A 92 -12.10 11.05 -0.31
CA ALA A 92 -12.48 11.55 -1.62
C ALA A 92 -12.15 13.05 -1.79
N ASN A 93 -11.55 13.38 -2.92
CA ASN A 93 -11.17 14.75 -3.33
C ASN A 93 -10.03 15.37 -2.51
N ALA A 94 -9.21 14.56 -1.83
CA ALA A 94 -7.99 15.01 -1.18
C ALA A 94 -6.78 14.28 -1.75
N GLU A 95 -5.77 15.03 -2.19
CA GLU A 95 -4.49 14.47 -2.65
C GLU A 95 -3.46 14.35 -1.51
N ASN A 96 -3.68 15.07 -0.41
CA ASN A 96 -2.82 15.05 0.77
C ASN A 96 -3.59 15.46 2.03
N VAL A 97 -2.93 15.33 3.19
CA VAL A 97 -3.48 15.63 4.52
C VAL A 97 -4.05 17.06 4.67
N ASN A 98 -3.57 18.04 3.88
CA ASN A 98 -4.07 19.41 3.98
C ASN A 98 -5.42 19.62 3.30
N GLU A 99 -5.76 18.74 2.36
CA GLU A 99 -7.00 18.79 1.58
C GLU A 99 -8.09 17.92 2.18
N ILE A 100 -7.75 17.13 3.22
CA ILE A 100 -8.74 16.40 4.00
C ILE A 100 -9.76 17.40 4.55
N GLY A 101 -11.04 17.16 4.25
CA GLY A 101 -12.16 17.92 4.78
C GLY A 101 -12.40 17.64 6.27
N TRP A 102 -11.48 18.08 7.14
CA TRP A 102 -11.60 18.00 8.59
C TRP A 102 -12.86 18.72 9.06
N LYS A 103 -13.61 18.08 9.96
CA LYS A 103 -14.83 18.66 10.52
C LYS A 103 -14.47 19.67 11.59
N ARG A 104 -15.49 20.36 12.11
CA ARG A 104 -15.29 21.40 13.13
C ARG A 104 -14.75 20.84 14.45
N TYR A 105 -15.10 19.61 14.81
CA TYR A 105 -14.70 18.95 16.04
C TYR A 105 -14.28 17.51 15.76
N ARG A 106 -13.39 16.98 16.58
CA ARG A 106 -12.76 15.67 16.44
C ARG A 106 -13.76 14.54 16.39
N GLU A 107 -14.75 14.55 17.26
CA GLU A 107 -15.79 13.53 17.35
C GLU A 107 -16.68 13.44 16.10
N MET A 108 -16.66 14.45 15.22
CA MET A 108 -17.33 14.37 13.91
C MET A 108 -16.51 13.63 12.85
N ASP A 109 -15.19 13.52 13.01
CA ASP A 109 -14.31 12.72 12.16
C ASP A 109 -14.02 11.33 12.79
N CYS A 110 -13.83 11.28 14.10
CA CYS A 110 -13.44 10.08 14.84
C CYS A 110 -14.63 9.30 15.41
N GLY A 111 -15.77 9.98 15.63
CA GLY A 111 -17.04 9.35 15.95
C GLY A 111 -17.67 9.77 17.29
N GLN A 112 -19.01 9.74 17.32
CA GLN A 112 -19.85 9.97 18.49
C GLN A 112 -21.19 9.25 18.33
N ASP A 113 -21.75 8.80 19.45
CA ASP A 113 -23.13 8.37 19.62
C ASP A 113 -23.69 8.94 20.94
N SER A 114 -23.72 10.27 21.02
CA SER A 114 -24.18 10.97 22.22
C SER A 114 -25.14 12.11 21.84
N GLY A 115 -26.12 12.37 22.72
CA GLY A 115 -27.06 13.48 22.53
C GLY A 115 -27.88 13.45 21.24
N GLY A 116 -28.14 12.27 20.67
CA GLY A 116 -28.86 12.10 19.39
C GLY A 116 -28.04 12.44 18.15
N ARG A 117 -26.73 12.73 18.30
CA ARG A 117 -25.80 12.95 17.20
C ARG A 117 -25.04 11.66 16.96
N VAL A 118 -25.01 11.23 15.69
CA VAL A 118 -24.19 10.10 15.24
C VAL A 118 -23.18 10.61 14.24
N SER A 119 -21.91 10.33 14.48
CA SER A 119 -20.83 10.53 13.52
C SER A 119 -19.93 9.31 13.58
N LEU A 120 -19.36 8.93 12.44
CA LEU A 120 -18.60 7.70 12.30
C LEU A 120 -17.31 7.97 11.53
N ALA A 121 -16.26 7.26 11.91
CA ALA A 121 -14.97 7.23 11.25
C ALA A 121 -14.96 6.23 10.09
N GLY A 122 -13.77 5.97 9.54
CA GLY A 122 -13.58 4.97 8.49
C GLY A 122 -13.73 5.49 7.08
N GLU A 123 -13.84 6.80 6.89
CA GLU A 123 -13.84 7.43 5.56
C GLU A 123 -12.47 7.41 4.89
N ALA A 124 -11.40 7.61 5.67
CA ALA A 124 -10.02 7.72 5.19
C ALA A 124 -9.05 7.18 6.24
N LEU A 125 -8.03 6.43 5.80
CA LEU A 125 -7.08 5.77 6.71
C LEU A 125 -6.27 6.78 7.54
N VAL A 126 -5.87 7.91 6.96
CA VAL A 126 -5.09 8.95 7.66
C VAL A 126 -5.92 9.65 8.74
N LYS A 127 -7.23 9.87 8.49
CA LYS A 127 -8.13 10.39 9.54
C LYS A 127 -8.15 9.45 10.73
N ASP A 128 -8.35 8.15 10.49
CA ASP A 128 -8.41 7.16 11.55
C ASP A 128 -7.10 7.08 12.36
N LEU A 129 -5.94 7.14 11.69
CA LEU A 129 -4.63 7.18 12.37
C LEU A 129 -4.48 8.42 13.27
N ILE A 130 -4.80 9.61 12.76
CA ILE A 130 -4.75 10.85 13.55
C ILE A 130 -5.72 10.77 14.74
N CYS A 131 -6.93 10.20 14.55
CA CYS A 131 -7.89 9.94 15.61
C CYS A 131 -7.38 8.97 16.70
N LEU A 132 -6.35 8.16 16.45
CA LEU A 132 -5.76 7.30 17.48
C LEU A 132 -4.54 7.94 18.15
N CYS A 133 -3.86 8.86 17.45
CA CYS A 133 -2.54 9.36 17.84
C CYS A 133 -2.52 10.83 18.27
N GLU A 134 -3.66 11.52 18.26
CA GLU A 134 -3.83 12.84 18.86
C GLU A 134 -4.83 12.81 20.02
N GLY A 135 -4.37 13.26 21.19
CA GLY A 135 -5.19 13.45 22.39
C GLY A 135 -5.69 14.87 22.52
N ARG A 136 -6.71 15.12 23.35
CA ARG A 136 -7.22 16.47 23.58
C ARG A 136 -6.33 17.25 24.57
N ASP A 137 -6.02 18.49 24.24
CA ASP A 137 -5.27 19.37 25.14
C ASP A 137 -6.03 19.65 26.44
N GLY A 138 -5.29 19.97 27.52
CA GLY A 138 -5.84 20.23 28.85
C GLY A 138 -6.39 18.99 29.57
N THR A 139 -6.10 17.78 29.08
CA THR A 139 -6.46 16.52 29.74
C THR A 139 -5.25 15.98 30.51
N SER A 140 -5.47 15.41 31.70
CA SER A 140 -4.42 14.72 32.45
C SER A 140 -3.74 13.73 31.52
N PRO A 141 -2.39 13.70 31.49
CA PRO A 141 -1.68 13.19 30.34
C PRO A 141 -2.11 11.75 30.09
N PRO A 142 -2.75 11.44 28.95
CA PRO A 142 -2.57 10.10 28.44
C PRO A 142 -1.07 9.97 28.23
N GLY A 143 -0.51 8.80 28.50
CA GLY A 143 0.90 8.56 28.27
C GLY A 143 1.28 8.78 26.80
N ASP A 144 2.24 7.99 26.37
CA ASP A 144 2.48 7.89 24.94
C ASP A 144 1.26 7.27 24.26
N LEU A 145 0.82 7.83 23.13
CA LEU A 145 -0.44 7.43 22.50
C LEU A 145 -0.25 6.24 21.55
N CYS A 146 0.45 6.42 20.44
CA CYS A 146 0.64 5.38 19.43
C CYS A 146 2.04 4.75 19.42
N TYR A 147 3.04 5.47 19.94
CA TYR A 147 4.42 5.03 20.06
C TYR A 147 5.13 5.89 21.12
N THR A 148 6.27 5.41 21.61
CA THR A 148 7.07 6.14 22.60
C THR A 148 7.39 7.57 22.15
N GLY A 149 7.04 8.56 22.98
CA GLY A 149 7.19 9.97 22.68
C GLY A 149 6.03 10.61 21.90
N ASN A 150 5.03 9.85 21.44
CA ASN A 150 3.84 10.42 20.80
C ASN A 150 2.92 11.05 21.85
N LYS A 151 3.12 12.35 22.07
CA LYS A 151 2.36 13.16 23.04
C LYS A 151 1.59 14.29 22.38
N GLU A 152 1.28 14.16 21.10
CA GLU A 152 0.59 15.21 20.35
C GLU A 152 -0.78 15.50 20.96
N ARG A 153 -1.09 16.79 21.11
CA ARG A 153 -2.36 17.26 21.68
C ARG A 153 -2.96 18.34 20.79
N TYR A 154 -4.26 18.25 20.57
CA TYR A 154 -4.99 19.26 19.81
C TYR A 154 -5.83 20.15 20.74
N ILE A 155 -5.91 21.44 20.40
CA ILE A 155 -6.88 22.35 20.99
C ILE A 155 -8.22 22.11 20.30
N SER A 156 -9.29 21.86 21.08
CA SER A 156 -10.60 21.49 20.53
C SER A 156 -11.13 22.41 19.42
N GLN A 157 -10.84 23.70 19.52
CA GLN A 157 -11.27 24.74 18.58
C GLN A 157 -10.48 24.74 17.26
N THR A 158 -9.32 24.10 17.23
CA THR A 158 -8.40 24.09 16.08
C THR A 158 -8.40 22.77 15.32
N TRP A 159 -9.27 21.80 15.69
CA TRP A 159 -9.32 20.49 15.00
C TRP A 159 -9.53 20.63 13.49
N ARG A 160 -10.29 21.64 13.04
CA ARG A 160 -10.50 21.88 11.61
C ARG A 160 -9.23 22.36 10.86
N SER A 161 -8.19 22.77 11.58
CA SER A 161 -6.95 23.28 11.00
C SER A 161 -6.09 22.15 10.45
N SER A 162 -5.90 22.14 9.13
CA SER A 162 -5.08 21.13 8.44
C SER A 162 -3.60 21.18 8.82
N SER A 163 -3.06 22.35 9.19
CA SER A 163 -1.64 22.52 9.46
C SER A 163 -1.13 21.66 10.62
N ASN A 164 -1.96 21.45 11.65
CA ASN A 164 -1.58 20.62 12.81
C ASN A 164 -1.52 19.15 12.37
N HIS A 165 -2.57 18.68 11.71
CA HIS A 165 -2.68 17.33 11.16
C HIS A 165 -1.56 16.98 10.19
N LYS A 166 -1.06 17.96 9.44
CA LYS A 166 0.08 17.78 8.55
C LYS A 166 1.34 17.37 9.29
N ASN A 167 1.67 18.07 10.38
CA ASN A 167 2.86 17.77 11.17
C ASN A 167 2.72 16.39 11.82
N THR A 168 1.57 16.12 12.44
CA THR A 168 1.26 14.82 13.02
C THR A 168 1.40 13.71 11.98
N TRP A 169 0.73 13.84 10.83
CA TRP A 169 0.80 12.83 9.77
C TRP A 169 2.23 12.60 9.29
N SER A 170 3.03 13.66 9.12
CA SER A 170 4.43 13.52 8.74
C SER A 170 5.21 12.67 9.75
N GLU A 171 4.95 12.81 11.05
CA GLU A 171 5.58 11.98 12.07
C GLU A 171 5.07 10.54 12.03
N LEU A 172 3.74 10.35 11.99
CA LEU A 172 3.12 9.02 11.94
C LEU A 172 3.60 8.23 10.71
N GLN A 173 3.63 8.88 9.54
CA GLN A 173 4.05 8.27 8.29
C GLN A 173 5.49 7.75 8.37
N ASN A 174 6.40 8.50 9.01
CA ASN A 174 7.79 8.08 9.20
C ASN A 174 7.93 6.92 10.20
N LYS A 175 6.92 6.66 11.04
CA LYS A 175 6.88 5.54 11.98
C LYS A 175 6.24 4.29 11.38
N CYS A 176 5.42 4.44 10.34
CA CYS A 176 4.94 3.29 9.59
C CYS A 176 6.08 2.70 8.74
N GLU A 177 6.32 1.39 8.85
CA GLU A 177 7.33 0.72 8.03
C GLU A 177 7.03 0.90 6.54
N SER A 178 8.04 1.29 5.75
CA SER A 178 7.92 1.26 4.31
C SER A 178 8.02 -0.18 3.82
N GLY A 179 6.96 -0.67 3.18
CA GLY A 179 6.94 -2.02 2.66
C GLY A 179 7.90 -2.22 1.47
N ARG A 180 8.08 -3.49 1.04
CA ARG A 180 8.95 -3.82 -0.11
C ARG A 180 8.51 -3.09 -1.37
N ILE A 181 9.35 -2.16 -1.84
CA ILE A 181 9.07 -1.33 -3.00
C ILE A 181 8.93 -2.21 -4.26
N GLY A 182 7.94 -1.89 -5.09
CA GLY A 182 7.73 -2.51 -6.39
C GLY A 182 7.02 -3.87 -6.39
N VAL A 183 6.93 -4.55 -5.24
CA VAL A 183 6.16 -5.80 -5.11
C VAL A 183 4.74 -5.48 -4.65
N PRO A 184 3.72 -5.67 -5.51
CA PRO A 184 2.34 -5.44 -5.13
C PRO A 184 1.92 -6.38 -4.00
N PRO A 185 1.04 -5.93 -3.09
CA PRO A 185 0.51 -6.79 -2.05
C PRO A 185 -0.42 -7.86 -2.62
N THR A 186 -0.55 -8.96 -1.90
CA THR A 186 -1.49 -10.05 -2.25
C THR A 186 -2.77 -9.94 -1.43
N ARG A 187 -3.85 -10.54 -1.92
CA ARG A 187 -5.11 -10.69 -1.19
C ARG A 187 -4.90 -11.38 0.15
N THR A 188 -4.06 -12.43 0.21
CA THR A 188 -3.74 -13.13 1.46
C THR A 188 -3.14 -12.19 2.49
N GLU A 189 -2.13 -11.41 2.10
CA GLU A 189 -1.49 -10.42 2.99
C GLU A 189 -2.49 -9.39 3.51
N PHE A 190 -3.40 -8.92 2.64
CA PHE A 190 -4.47 -8.01 3.03
C PHE A 190 -5.44 -8.65 4.04
N GLN A 191 -5.88 -9.90 3.79
CA GLN A 191 -6.81 -10.59 4.68
C GLN A 191 -6.21 -10.86 6.06
N ASP A 192 -4.92 -11.15 6.15
CA ASP A 192 -4.25 -11.37 7.44
C ASP A 192 -4.20 -10.08 8.28
N LYS A 193 -3.91 -8.93 7.65
CA LYS A 193 -3.99 -7.62 8.32
C LYS A 193 -5.43 -7.26 8.70
N ARG A 194 -6.40 -7.58 7.83
CA ARG A 194 -7.83 -7.38 8.11
C ARG A 194 -8.29 -8.16 9.33
N LYS A 195 -7.86 -9.42 9.48
CA LYS A 195 -8.14 -10.21 10.68
C LYS A 195 -7.55 -9.57 11.93
N ARG A 196 -6.32 -9.04 11.87
CA ARG A 196 -5.71 -8.31 13.00
C ARG A 196 -6.53 -7.07 13.38
N LEU A 197 -6.98 -6.29 12.40
CA LEU A 197 -7.89 -5.18 12.64
C LEU A 197 -9.19 -5.65 13.31
N GLU A 198 -9.81 -6.70 12.78
CA GLU A 198 -11.02 -7.29 13.36
C GLU A 198 -10.85 -7.72 14.82
N THR A 199 -9.69 -8.28 15.18
CA THR A 199 -9.41 -8.68 16.58
C THR A 199 -9.32 -7.51 17.55
N GLY A 200 -8.86 -6.33 17.09
CA GLY A 200 -8.81 -5.13 17.92
C GLY A 200 -10.13 -4.36 17.96
N ILE A 201 -11.10 -4.71 17.11
CA ILE A 201 -12.41 -4.04 17.11
C ILE A 201 -13.25 -4.49 18.30
N LYS A 202 -13.60 -3.53 19.15
CA LYS A 202 -14.41 -3.70 20.35
C LYS A 202 -15.90 -3.63 20.00
N LYS A 203 -16.65 -4.64 20.45
CA LYS A 203 -18.10 -4.74 20.24
C LYS A 203 -18.84 -4.14 21.42
N ARG A 204 -19.64 -3.10 21.17
CA ARG A 204 -20.46 -2.48 22.20
C ARG A 204 -21.59 -3.41 22.63
N LYS A 205 -21.67 -3.75 23.92
CA LYS A 205 -22.85 -4.44 24.50
C LYS A 205 -23.90 -3.41 24.91
N GLY A 206 -24.33 -2.55 23.98
CA GLY A 206 -25.35 -1.56 24.25
C GLY A 206 -26.76 -2.17 24.30
N SER A 207 -27.50 -1.89 25.37
CA SER A 207 -28.92 -2.26 25.55
C SER A 207 -29.88 -1.70 24.49
N SER A 208 -29.43 -0.71 23.72
CA SER A 208 -30.24 0.05 22.77
C SER A 208 -30.16 -0.44 21.33
N GLY A 209 -29.57 -1.61 21.07
CA GLY A 209 -29.39 -2.15 19.71
C GLY A 209 -28.49 -1.28 18.82
N ARG A 210 -27.78 -0.30 19.40
CA ARG A 210 -26.99 0.68 18.65
C ARG A 210 -25.80 0.03 17.96
N ARG A 211 -25.62 0.42 16.71
CA ARG A 211 -24.96 -0.33 15.62
C ARG A 211 -23.60 0.26 15.27
N TYR A 212 -22.68 0.30 16.21
CA TYR A 212 -21.30 0.69 15.90
C TYR A 212 -20.30 -0.15 16.69
N TYR A 213 -19.08 -0.11 16.19
CA TYR A 213 -17.91 -0.73 16.76
C TYR A 213 -16.91 0.35 17.10
N THR A 214 -16.06 0.12 18.11
CA THR A 214 -14.98 1.04 18.45
C THR A 214 -13.63 0.38 18.24
N TYR A 215 -12.61 1.18 17.95
CA TYR A 215 -11.24 0.73 17.80
C TYR A 215 -10.30 1.73 18.48
N GLY A 216 -9.30 1.22 19.20
CA GLY A 216 -8.44 2.01 20.08
C GLY A 216 -9.04 2.31 21.46
N GLY A 217 -8.29 3.11 22.23
CA GLY A 217 -8.50 3.43 23.63
C GLY A 217 -8.20 2.26 24.55
N ASN A 218 -8.38 2.47 25.86
CA ASN A 218 -8.17 1.42 26.85
C ASN A 218 -9.24 0.30 26.75
N GLU A 219 -8.92 -0.88 27.27
CA GLU A 219 -9.80 -2.05 27.21
C GLU A 219 -11.09 -1.89 28.03
N VAL A 220 -11.09 -1.00 29.02
CA VAL A 220 -12.12 -0.95 30.08
C VAL A 220 -13.34 -0.10 29.72
N SER A 221 -13.20 0.86 28.80
CA SER A 221 -14.29 1.78 28.46
C SER A 221 -14.85 1.53 27.05
N GLU A 222 -16.19 1.56 26.96
CA GLU A 222 -16.92 1.65 25.70
C GLU A 222 -17.29 3.13 25.48
N PRO A 223 -16.40 3.95 24.89
CA PRO A 223 -16.65 5.39 24.76
C PRO A 223 -17.91 5.64 23.92
N ASN A 224 -18.71 6.62 24.35
CA ASN A 224 -19.81 7.20 23.57
C ASN A 224 -19.32 8.33 22.65
N VAL A 225 -18.14 8.88 22.90
CA VAL A 225 -17.55 9.97 22.11
C VAL A 225 -16.06 9.72 21.93
N CYS A 226 -15.57 9.77 20.70
CA CYS A 226 -14.14 9.73 20.40
C CYS A 226 -13.61 11.17 20.19
N ASP A 227 -13.52 11.94 21.27
CA ASP A 227 -13.00 13.32 21.26
C ASP A 227 -11.55 13.42 21.76
N GLY A 228 -10.88 12.29 21.97
CA GLY A 228 -9.48 12.29 22.41
C GLY A 228 -9.27 12.62 23.89
N GLN A 229 -10.34 12.78 24.67
CA GLN A 229 -10.27 12.87 26.12
C GLN A 229 -10.51 11.48 26.73
N GLU A 230 -9.63 11.05 27.62
CA GLU A 230 -9.76 9.78 28.32
C GLU A 230 -10.65 9.93 29.55
N THR A 231 -11.93 9.53 29.44
CA THR A 231 -12.87 9.48 30.56
C THR A 231 -13.66 8.17 30.52
N GLN A 232 -14.63 8.00 31.42
CA GLN A 232 -15.53 6.85 31.38
C GLN A 232 -16.38 6.81 30.11
N THR A 233 -16.74 7.95 29.54
CA THR A 233 -17.63 8.05 28.37
C THR A 233 -16.94 8.51 27.10
N ASN A 234 -15.70 8.98 27.19
CA ASN A 234 -14.95 9.51 26.06
C ASN A 234 -13.62 8.77 25.91
N GLY A 235 -13.05 8.77 24.70
CA GLY A 235 -11.77 8.12 24.47
C GLY A 235 -10.98 8.60 23.26
N ILE A 236 -9.75 8.11 23.19
CA ILE A 236 -8.83 8.24 22.06
C ILE A 236 -9.05 7.04 21.13
N CYS A 237 -10.11 7.12 20.35
CA CYS A 237 -10.64 6.00 19.58
C CYS A 237 -11.18 6.44 18.21
N VAL A 238 -11.65 5.46 17.44
CA VAL A 238 -12.51 5.65 16.25
C VAL A 238 -13.79 4.81 16.38
N MET A 239 -14.90 5.29 15.82
CA MET A 239 -16.19 4.56 15.78
C MET A 239 -16.55 4.16 14.35
N TYR A 240 -16.73 2.87 14.11
CA TYR A 240 -17.09 2.31 12.80
C TYR A 240 -18.56 1.87 12.73
N PRO A 241 -19.23 1.99 11.57
CA PRO A 241 -20.59 1.49 11.41
C PRO A 241 -20.64 -0.03 11.53
N LYS A 242 -21.61 -0.55 12.29
CA LYS A 242 -21.97 -1.97 12.25
C LYS A 242 -22.96 -2.19 11.11
N ARG A 243 -22.56 -3.02 10.15
CA ARG A 243 -23.47 -3.56 9.14
C ARG A 243 -24.18 -4.81 9.67
N PRO A 244 -25.51 -4.93 9.52
CA PRO A 244 -26.24 -6.12 9.99
C PRO A 244 -25.69 -7.39 9.33
N ASN A 245 -25.51 -8.45 10.12
CA ASN A 245 -25.10 -9.79 9.66
C ASN A 245 -23.78 -9.82 8.86
N GLN A 246 -22.89 -8.86 9.11
CA GLN A 246 -21.59 -8.74 8.45
C GLN A 246 -20.48 -8.68 9.50
N ASP A 247 -19.25 -9.02 9.08
CA ASP A 247 -18.06 -8.89 9.92
C ASP A 247 -17.83 -7.43 10.36
N SER A 248 -17.08 -7.25 11.45
CA SER A 248 -16.95 -5.93 12.10
C SER A 248 -16.23 -4.88 11.26
N THR A 249 -15.56 -5.31 10.18
CA THR A 249 -14.75 -4.46 9.32
C THR A 249 -15.46 -4.02 8.04
N ARG A 250 -16.60 -4.64 7.64
CA ARG A 250 -17.34 -4.28 6.42
C ARG A 250 -17.89 -2.86 6.39
N GLY A 251 -18.05 -2.24 7.55
CA GLY A 251 -18.48 -0.85 7.66
C GLY A 251 -17.42 0.17 7.24
N ILE A 252 -16.14 -0.23 7.22
CA ILE A 252 -15.00 0.67 7.08
C ILE A 252 -14.74 0.92 5.59
N LYS A 253 -14.96 2.16 5.14
CA LYS A 253 -14.94 2.51 3.71
C LYS A 253 -13.54 2.37 3.12
N TRP A 254 -12.52 3.00 3.71
CA TRP A 254 -11.14 2.92 3.19
C TRP A 254 -10.65 1.47 3.10
N LEU A 255 -11.07 0.60 4.01
CA LEU A 255 -10.68 -0.81 4.04
C LEU A 255 -11.33 -1.58 2.89
N SER A 256 -12.63 -1.35 2.64
CA SER A 256 -13.32 -1.97 1.50
C SER A 256 -12.74 -1.52 0.16
N GLU A 257 -12.38 -0.25 0.03
CA GLU A 257 -11.76 0.29 -1.19
C GLU A 257 -10.32 -0.25 -1.39
N LEU A 258 -9.59 -0.46 -0.28
CA LEU A 258 -8.28 -1.10 -0.33
C LEU A 258 -8.36 -2.59 -0.68
N GLU A 259 -9.37 -3.31 -0.22
CA GLU A 259 -9.63 -4.71 -0.62
C GLU A 259 -9.77 -4.83 -2.14
N ASP A 260 -10.65 -4.01 -2.73
CA ASP A 260 -10.88 -3.94 -4.18
C ASP A 260 -9.61 -3.55 -4.96
N LEU A 261 -8.80 -2.65 -4.39
CA LEU A 261 -7.58 -2.18 -5.04
C LEU A 261 -6.47 -3.25 -5.01
N VAL A 262 -6.31 -3.94 -3.88
CA VAL A 262 -5.38 -5.08 -3.76
C VAL A 262 -5.73 -6.16 -4.78
N GLU A 263 -7.02 -6.51 -4.90
CA GLU A 263 -7.49 -7.50 -5.88
C GLU A 263 -7.10 -7.13 -7.31
N ARG A 264 -7.39 -5.90 -7.74
CA ARG A 264 -7.08 -5.43 -9.09
C ARG A 264 -5.58 -5.42 -9.39
N VAL A 265 -4.77 -4.95 -8.43
CA VAL A 265 -3.32 -4.81 -8.65
C VAL A 265 -2.62 -6.17 -8.62
N GLU A 266 -3.10 -7.11 -7.80
CA GLU A 266 -2.63 -8.49 -7.82
C GLU A 266 -2.96 -9.18 -9.15
N GLU A 267 -4.20 -9.05 -9.64
CA GLU A 267 -4.62 -9.59 -10.94
C GLU A 267 -3.79 -9.02 -12.10
N MET A 268 -3.61 -7.69 -12.14
CA MET A 268 -2.75 -7.03 -13.12
C MET A 268 -1.28 -7.49 -13.07
N SER A 269 -0.84 -8.06 -11.96
CA SER A 269 0.54 -8.54 -11.80
C SER A 269 0.68 -10.00 -12.21
N LYS A 270 -0.34 -10.82 -11.95
CA LYS A 270 -0.43 -12.20 -12.48
C LYS A 270 -0.51 -12.19 -14.01
N ASN A 271 -1.34 -11.32 -14.59
CA ASN A 271 -1.50 -11.25 -16.05
C ASN A 271 -0.21 -10.79 -16.77
N ALA A 272 0.55 -9.88 -16.16
CA ALA A 272 1.84 -9.45 -16.72
C ALA A 272 2.89 -10.58 -16.74
N ILE A 273 2.83 -11.50 -15.76
CA ILE A 273 3.71 -12.68 -15.72
C ILE A 273 3.28 -13.69 -16.80
N THR A 274 1.98 -13.97 -16.94
CA THR A 274 1.48 -14.90 -17.96
C THR A 274 1.76 -14.42 -19.39
N ASP A 275 1.68 -13.12 -19.64
CA ASP A 275 1.99 -12.54 -20.96
C ASP A 275 3.49 -12.66 -21.27
N ALA A 276 4.36 -12.46 -20.27
CA ALA A 276 5.80 -12.62 -20.42
C ALA A 276 6.19 -14.09 -20.67
N ASP A 277 5.59 -15.04 -19.94
CA ASP A 277 5.84 -16.48 -20.13
C ASP A 277 5.37 -16.98 -21.50
N THR A 278 4.23 -16.46 -21.99
CA THR A 278 3.70 -16.79 -23.33
C THR A 278 4.59 -16.23 -24.44
N ALA A 279 5.10 -15.01 -24.27
CA ALA A 279 6.05 -14.40 -25.21
C ALA A 279 7.40 -15.14 -25.24
N ALA A 280 7.91 -15.57 -24.08
CA ALA A 280 9.13 -16.38 -24.01
C ALA A 280 8.95 -17.74 -24.72
N THR A 281 7.81 -18.40 -24.53
CA THR A 281 7.52 -19.72 -25.14
C THR A 281 7.36 -19.64 -26.66
N THR A 282 6.78 -18.55 -27.18
CA THR A 282 6.61 -18.35 -28.63
C THR A 282 7.93 -18.07 -29.33
N THR A 283 8.88 -17.43 -28.64
CA THR A 283 10.18 -17.07 -29.23
C THR A 283 11.12 -18.28 -29.32
N THR A 284 11.00 -19.27 -28.44
CA THR A 284 11.85 -20.48 -28.45
C THR A 284 11.39 -21.56 -29.46
N SER A 285 10.20 -21.43 -30.04
CA SER A 285 9.62 -22.48 -30.91
C SER A 285 9.74 -22.23 -32.42
N THR A 286 10.55 -21.26 -32.88
CA THR A 286 10.62 -20.86 -34.31
C THR A 286 12.02 -20.87 -34.94
N GLU A 287 12.99 -21.58 -34.35
CA GLU A 287 14.34 -21.71 -34.91
C GLU A 287 14.81 -23.17 -34.93
N THR A 288 14.19 -24.03 -35.73
CA THR A 288 14.82 -25.26 -36.22
C THR A 288 14.18 -25.65 -37.56
N ASP A 289 15.02 -26.02 -38.53
CA ASP A 289 14.73 -26.55 -39.87
C ASP A 289 14.58 -25.57 -41.05
N THR A 290 15.70 -25.00 -41.48
CA THR A 290 15.96 -24.87 -42.92
C THR A 290 17.45 -24.99 -43.22
N ASN A 291 17.90 -26.18 -43.64
CA ASN A 291 19.09 -26.26 -44.48
C ASN A 291 19.11 -27.49 -45.40
N THR A 292 19.47 -27.22 -46.66
CA THR A 292 20.17 -28.11 -47.61
C THR A 292 19.33 -29.06 -48.49
N ASN A 293 18.97 -28.64 -49.72
CA ASN A 293 19.72 -29.03 -50.94
C ASN A 293 19.15 -28.49 -52.27
N THR A 294 19.94 -27.61 -52.87
CA THR A 294 20.36 -27.49 -54.28
C THR A 294 19.57 -28.16 -55.45
N ARG A 295 19.25 -27.31 -56.44
CA ARG A 295 19.22 -27.54 -57.90
C ARG A 295 18.17 -28.50 -58.49
N THR A 296 17.24 -27.98 -59.29
CA THR A 296 17.25 -28.06 -60.77
C THR A 296 16.00 -27.42 -61.39
N LYS A 297 16.24 -26.74 -62.50
CA LYS A 297 15.40 -25.81 -63.27
C LYS A 297 14.53 -26.56 -64.29
N ARG A 298 13.20 -26.37 -64.34
CA ARG A 298 12.42 -26.41 -65.60
C ARG A 298 11.02 -25.76 -65.49
N SER A 299 10.69 -25.03 -66.55
CA SER A 299 9.59 -24.09 -66.78
C SER A 299 8.14 -24.59 -66.59
N PRO A 300 7.18 -23.63 -66.46
CA PRO A 300 5.76 -23.89 -66.23
C PRO A 300 4.96 -24.02 -67.53
N ARG A 301 3.86 -24.79 -67.51
CA ARG A 301 2.80 -24.72 -68.54
C ARG A 301 1.42 -24.85 -67.90
N GLU A 302 0.54 -24.00 -68.39
CA GLU A 302 -0.83 -23.73 -67.96
C GLU A 302 -1.78 -24.92 -68.16
N ASN A 303 -2.86 -25.00 -67.37
CA ASN A 303 -4.26 -24.78 -67.82
C ASN A 303 -5.31 -25.30 -66.81
N SER A 304 -6.00 -24.35 -66.19
CA SER A 304 -7.43 -24.20 -65.82
C SER A 304 -8.38 -25.37 -65.44
N PRO A 305 -9.46 -25.06 -64.66
CA PRO A 305 -10.16 -25.99 -63.76
C PRO A 305 -11.58 -26.39 -64.20
N THR A 306 -12.18 -27.40 -63.56
CA THR A 306 -13.65 -27.62 -63.62
C THR A 306 -14.22 -28.14 -62.30
N LYS A 307 -15.38 -27.55 -61.98
CA LYS A 307 -16.29 -27.62 -60.84
C LYS A 307 -17.02 -28.98 -60.76
N GLY A 308 -17.32 -29.48 -59.56
CA GLY A 308 -18.25 -30.61 -59.38
C GLY A 308 -18.61 -30.84 -57.90
N SER A 309 -19.86 -30.52 -57.55
CA SER A 309 -20.48 -30.53 -56.22
C SER A 309 -20.99 -31.93 -55.82
N GLY A 310 -20.99 -32.26 -54.51
CA GLY A 310 -21.75 -33.40 -53.96
C GLY A 310 -21.44 -33.75 -52.50
N GLU A 311 -22.10 -33.07 -51.55
CA GLU A 311 -22.43 -33.56 -50.18
C GLU A 311 -23.82 -34.27 -50.23
N PRO A 312 -24.44 -34.79 -49.15
CA PRO A 312 -24.02 -35.27 -47.82
C PRO A 312 -24.72 -36.60 -47.36
N GLN A 313 -24.28 -37.23 -46.25
CA GLN A 313 -25.10 -37.92 -45.20
C GLN A 313 -24.18 -38.70 -44.23
N LYS A 314 -24.04 -38.38 -42.93
CA LYS A 314 -24.91 -38.48 -41.74
C LYS A 314 -24.96 -39.88 -41.05
N ASN A 315 -24.68 -39.84 -39.74
CA ASN A 315 -25.08 -40.73 -38.62
C ASN A 315 -24.18 -41.91 -38.19
N GLY A 316 -23.95 -42.02 -36.88
CA GLY A 316 -23.79 -43.31 -36.18
C GLY A 316 -22.83 -43.31 -34.98
N ASN A 317 -23.38 -43.27 -33.77
CA ASN A 317 -22.72 -43.24 -32.45
C ASN A 317 -22.43 -44.66 -31.91
N THR A 318 -21.52 -44.82 -30.93
CA THR A 318 -21.65 -45.61 -29.66
C THR A 318 -20.32 -46.21 -29.14
N ASN A 319 -20.05 -45.94 -27.85
CA ASN A 319 -18.99 -46.43 -26.94
C ASN A 319 -18.81 -47.96 -26.88
N THR A 320 -17.63 -48.45 -26.43
CA THR A 320 -17.45 -49.44 -25.33
C THR A 320 -15.94 -49.67 -25.01
N GLN A 321 -15.53 -49.23 -23.81
CA GLN A 321 -14.73 -49.92 -22.78
C GLN A 321 -13.69 -51.02 -23.16
N THR A 322 -12.43 -50.89 -22.69
CA THR A 322 -11.62 -51.99 -22.11
C THR A 322 -10.44 -51.42 -21.31
N THR A 323 -10.32 -51.87 -20.06
CA THR A 323 -9.28 -51.56 -19.05
C THR A 323 -8.15 -52.59 -19.15
N THR A 324 -6.89 -52.19 -18.94
CA THR A 324 -5.84 -53.09 -18.42
C THR A 324 -4.85 -52.29 -17.57
N SER A 325 -4.74 -52.68 -16.30
CA SER A 325 -3.81 -52.16 -15.30
C SER A 325 -2.52 -52.99 -15.30
N ALA A 326 -1.36 -52.37 -15.06
CA ALA A 326 -0.22 -53.00 -14.38
C ALA A 326 0.73 -51.94 -13.81
N THR A 327 1.06 -52.13 -12.53
CA THR A 327 1.80 -51.25 -11.60
C THR A 327 3.28 -51.67 -11.50
N ALA A 328 4.10 -50.80 -10.87
CA ALA A 328 5.45 -50.99 -10.30
C ALA A 328 6.53 -50.19 -11.08
N THR A 329 7.43 -49.41 -10.48
CA THR A 329 8.11 -49.57 -9.19
C THR A 329 8.73 -48.22 -8.78
N GLU A 330 8.71 -47.88 -7.48
CA GLU A 330 9.52 -46.82 -6.87
C GLU A 330 11.01 -47.22 -6.80
N THR A 331 11.95 -46.28 -7.01
CA THR A 331 13.25 -46.30 -6.32
C THR A 331 13.80 -44.89 -6.18
N THR A 332 14.04 -44.51 -4.94
CA THR A 332 14.71 -43.29 -4.44
C THR A 332 16.18 -43.27 -4.85
N GLY A 333 16.71 -42.11 -5.26
CA GLY A 333 18.14 -41.97 -5.57
C GLY A 333 18.58 -40.52 -5.76
N THR A 334 19.17 -39.96 -4.71
CA THR A 334 19.91 -38.70 -4.61
C THR A 334 20.74 -38.35 -5.85
N THR A 335 20.53 -37.18 -6.48
CA THR A 335 21.56 -36.56 -7.34
C THR A 335 21.39 -35.03 -7.45
N THR A 336 22.38 -34.33 -6.92
CA THR A 336 23.09 -33.15 -7.45
C THR A 336 22.34 -31.98 -8.14
N ARG A 337 22.51 -30.80 -7.55
CA ARG A 337 22.26 -29.44 -8.05
C ARG A 337 22.81 -29.17 -9.47
N PRO A 338 22.06 -28.50 -10.37
CA PRO A 338 22.59 -27.79 -11.53
C PRO A 338 22.71 -26.26 -11.30
N PRO A 339 23.45 -25.54 -12.16
CA PRO A 339 24.14 -24.30 -11.83
C PRO A 339 23.34 -23.02 -12.13
N GLU A 340 23.72 -21.97 -11.41
CA GLU A 340 23.99 -20.61 -11.90
C GLU A 340 23.34 -20.18 -13.24
N GLU A 341 22.37 -19.27 -13.19
CA GLU A 341 22.18 -18.28 -14.26
C GLU A 341 22.24 -16.88 -13.63
N GLN A 342 23.47 -16.35 -13.52
CA GLN A 342 23.71 -14.92 -13.54
C GLN A 342 23.29 -14.40 -14.93
N ARG A 343 22.02 -14.02 -15.11
CA ARG A 343 21.65 -13.19 -16.27
C ARG A 343 21.94 -11.73 -15.95
N SER A 344 22.95 -11.25 -16.67
CA SER A 344 23.48 -9.90 -16.66
C SER A 344 22.38 -8.84 -16.82
N PHE A 345 22.40 -7.87 -15.92
CA PHE A 345 21.82 -6.56 -16.15
C PHE A 345 22.72 -5.81 -17.14
N ALA A 346 22.49 -5.99 -18.43
CA ALA A 346 23.19 -5.24 -19.46
C ALA A 346 22.31 -5.02 -20.70
N GLU A 347 21.18 -4.33 -20.51
CA GLU A 347 20.49 -3.61 -21.61
C GLU A 347 19.48 -2.60 -21.03
N ILE A 348 19.96 -1.49 -20.47
CA ILE A 348 19.15 -0.28 -20.29
C ILE A 348 19.70 0.75 -21.25
N ASN A 349 19.31 0.59 -22.52
CA ASN A 349 19.53 1.59 -23.55
C ASN A 349 18.39 2.61 -23.49
N SER A 350 18.76 3.81 -23.05
CA SER A 350 18.41 5.08 -23.68
C SER A 350 16.92 5.32 -23.98
N ARG A 351 16.20 5.93 -23.02
CA ARG A 351 15.11 6.87 -23.32
C ARG A 351 14.76 7.76 -22.12
N SER A 352 14.89 9.08 -22.37
CA SER A 352 14.33 10.23 -21.65
C SER A 352 15.19 10.95 -20.59
N PRO A 353 15.97 11.98 -21.00
CA PRO A 353 16.65 12.92 -20.11
C PRO A 353 15.75 14.03 -19.53
N TRP A 354 14.43 13.98 -19.69
CA TRP A 354 13.55 15.13 -19.38
C TRP A 354 13.17 15.29 -17.90
N ILE A 355 13.57 14.37 -17.02
CA ILE A 355 13.17 14.39 -15.61
C ILE A 355 14.18 15.13 -14.71
N PHE A 356 15.38 15.46 -15.22
CA PHE A 356 16.40 16.20 -14.46
C PHE A 356 16.39 17.73 -14.66
N LEU A 357 15.53 18.26 -15.52
CA LEU A 357 15.46 19.70 -15.83
C LEU A 357 14.45 20.50 -14.99
N PHE A 358 13.55 19.84 -14.26
CA PHE A 358 12.52 20.52 -13.44
C PHE A 358 12.96 20.82 -11.99
N LEU A 359 14.08 20.26 -11.52
CA LEU A 359 14.57 20.47 -10.15
C LEU A 359 15.67 21.54 -10.02
N LEU A 360 16.09 22.16 -11.13
CA LEU A 360 17.13 23.20 -11.14
C LEU A 360 16.62 24.62 -11.42
N LEU A 361 15.30 24.81 -11.60
CA LEU A 361 14.72 26.10 -12.01
C LEU A 361 13.71 26.74 -11.04
N TYR A 362 13.44 26.14 -9.88
CA TYR A 362 12.56 26.76 -8.86
C TYR A 362 13.39 27.42 -7.74
N LYS A 363 13.89 28.63 -8.02
CA LYS A 363 14.20 29.63 -6.98
C LYS A 363 12.89 30.31 -6.57
N PRO A 364 12.53 30.40 -5.27
CA PRO A 364 11.57 31.40 -4.85
C PRO A 364 12.34 32.71 -4.60
N PHE A 365 12.25 33.64 -5.55
CA PHE A 365 12.25 35.06 -5.22
C PHE A 365 10.86 35.36 -4.65
N HIS A 366 10.77 35.84 -3.41
CA HIS A 366 9.89 36.95 -3.01
C HIS A 366 10.03 37.24 -1.51
N HIS A 367 10.52 38.46 -1.26
CA HIS A 367 10.57 39.30 -0.05
C HIS A 367 11.13 38.79 1.29
#